data_AF-A0A820M8P5-F1
#
_entry.id   AF-A0A820M8P5-F1
#
_cell.length_a   1.000
_cell.length_b   1.000
_cell.length_c   1.000
_cell.angle_alpha   90.00
_cell.angle_beta   90.00
_cell.angle_gamma   90.00
#
_symmetry.space_group_name_H-M   'P 1'
#
loop_
_entity.id
_entity.type
_entity.pdbx_description
1 polymer ?
#
loop_
_entity_poly.entity_id
_entity_poly.type
_entity_poly.pdbx_seq_one_letter_code
_entity_poly.pdbx_strand_id
1 'polypeptide(L)'
;HNYLEVLAKVCYDNNIPRERIFTHIVPMASVDASRIDTTIPPIWTAVNSYSIPGFTMDNRGAAIYNLTELKYQITIADPSQSNFAVSESYLFNYGDEESMRDNLNEAFNNGGLIKAIYGALPFSSEDPQPAGAIKAIQQWLNTNHTLILK
;
A
#
# COMPACT_ATOMS: atom_id res chain seq x y z
N HIS A 1 -17.62 5.96 2.93
CA HIS A 1 -18.00 4.64 2.38
C HIS A 1 -18.42 4.66 0.93
N ASN A 2 -19.56 5.27 0.61
CA ASN A 2 -20.49 4.64 -0.34
C ASN A 2 -19.88 4.43 -1.72
N TYR A 3 -19.05 5.33 -2.24
CA TYR A 3 -18.52 5.17 -3.59
C TYR A 3 -17.50 4.02 -3.72
N LEU A 4 -16.55 3.88 -2.78
CA LEU A 4 -15.55 2.81 -2.83
C LEU A 4 -16.19 1.44 -2.60
N GLU A 5 -17.07 1.36 -1.61
CA GLU A 5 -17.76 0.11 -1.29
C GLU A 5 -18.74 -0.28 -2.39
N VAL A 6 -19.51 0.65 -2.95
CA VAL A 6 -20.45 0.36 -4.05
C VAL A 6 -19.70 -0.16 -5.27
N LEU A 7 -18.56 0.45 -5.64
CA LEU A 7 -17.76 -0.04 -6.76
C LEU A 7 -17.18 -1.43 -6.46
N ALA A 8 -16.63 -1.63 -5.25
CA ALA A 8 -16.11 -2.94 -4.84
C ALA A 8 -17.20 -4.01 -4.85
N LYS A 9 -18.39 -3.70 -4.35
CA LYS A 9 -19.56 -4.57 -4.36
C LYS A 9 -20.00 -4.89 -5.78
N VAL A 10 -20.07 -3.91 -6.67
CA VAL A 10 -20.43 -4.13 -8.08
C VAL A 10 -19.44 -5.08 -8.76
N CYS A 11 -18.14 -4.91 -8.54
CA CYS A 11 -17.13 -5.84 -9.04
C CYS A 11 -17.35 -7.26 -8.48
N TYR A 12 -17.55 -7.37 -7.17
CA TYR A 12 -17.78 -8.64 -6.48
C TYR A 12 -19.05 -9.36 -6.97
N ASP A 13 -20.17 -8.65 -7.07
CA ASP A 13 -21.44 -9.14 -7.59
C ASP A 13 -21.33 -9.60 -9.06
N ASN A 14 -20.34 -9.10 -9.81
CA ASN A 14 -20.01 -9.50 -11.18
C ASN A 14 -18.92 -10.59 -11.23
N ASN A 15 -18.74 -11.35 -10.15
CA ASN A 15 -17.83 -12.50 -10.04
C ASN A 15 -16.34 -12.14 -10.16
N ILE A 16 -15.96 -10.89 -9.90
CA ILE A 16 -14.55 -10.56 -9.67
C ILE A 16 -14.21 -10.98 -8.23
N PRO A 17 -13.24 -11.88 -8.02
CA PRO A 17 -12.89 -12.33 -6.67
C PRO A 17 -12.41 -11.17 -5.79
N ARG A 18 -12.80 -11.20 -4.50
CA ARG A 18 -12.46 -10.17 -3.51
C ARG A 18 -10.97 -9.86 -3.48
N GLU A 19 -10.13 -10.89 -3.54
CA GLU A 19 -8.67 -10.81 -3.51
C GLU A 19 -8.04 -10.11 -4.72
N ARG A 20 -8.86 -9.76 -5.73
CA ARG A 20 -8.45 -9.00 -6.92
C ARG A 20 -9.04 -7.59 -6.96
N ILE A 21 -9.82 -7.20 -5.95
CA ILE A 21 -10.43 -5.88 -5.84
C ILE A 21 -9.70 -5.13 -4.73
N PHE A 22 -9.12 -3.99 -5.06
CA PHE A 22 -8.38 -3.16 -4.12
C PHE A 22 -9.03 -1.77 -4.06
N THR A 23 -9.46 -1.36 -2.87
CA THR A 23 -9.82 0.04 -2.62
C THR A 23 -8.56 0.86 -2.38
N HIS A 24 -8.65 2.19 -2.39
CA HIS A 24 -7.51 3.06 -2.18
C HIS A 24 -7.91 4.28 -1.36
N ILE A 25 -7.16 4.56 -0.28
CA ILE A 25 -7.18 5.83 0.46
C ILE A 25 -5.78 6.19 0.94
N VAL A 26 -5.59 7.43 1.42
CA VAL A 26 -4.39 7.82 2.19
C VAL A 26 -4.68 7.63 3.68
N PRO A 27 -3.95 6.77 4.42
CA PRO A 27 -4.26 6.39 5.79
C PRO A 27 -3.73 7.41 6.83
N MET A 28 -3.78 8.71 6.57
CA MET A 28 -3.17 9.72 7.46
C MET A 28 -3.87 9.82 8.83
N ALA A 29 -5.12 9.34 8.92
CA ALA A 29 -5.84 9.20 10.17
C ALA A 29 -5.16 8.23 11.15
N SER A 30 -4.25 7.37 10.67
CA SER A 30 -3.39 6.54 11.53
C SER A 30 -2.33 7.35 12.29
N VAL A 31 -1.99 8.56 11.82
CA VAL A 31 -1.06 9.47 12.49
C VAL A 31 -1.82 10.50 13.32
N ASP A 32 -2.88 11.07 12.74
CA ASP A 32 -3.68 12.11 13.38
C ASP A 32 -5.14 11.98 12.95
N ALA A 33 -5.96 11.42 13.84
CA ALA A 33 -7.39 11.23 13.63
C ALA A 33 -8.17 12.55 13.51
N SER A 34 -7.61 13.69 13.95
CA SER A 34 -8.27 15.00 13.78
C SER A 34 -8.28 15.48 12.33
N ARG A 35 -7.46 14.86 11.46
CA ARG A 35 -7.36 15.19 10.04
C ARG A 35 -8.38 14.51 9.15
N ILE A 36 -9.33 13.75 9.73
CA ILE A 36 -10.34 13.06 8.93
C ILE A 36 -11.21 14.08 8.20
N ASP A 37 -11.17 14.03 6.87
CA ASP A 37 -11.98 14.86 5.97
C ASP A 37 -12.24 14.14 4.63
N THR A 38 -12.64 14.87 3.59
CA THR A 38 -12.92 14.29 2.27
C THR A 38 -11.67 13.87 1.49
N THR A 39 -10.50 14.39 1.85
CA THR A 39 -9.18 14.08 1.27
C THR A 39 -8.42 13.04 2.09
N ILE A 40 -8.70 12.95 3.38
CA ILE A 40 -8.18 11.94 4.31
C ILE A 40 -9.38 11.19 4.90
N PRO A 41 -9.95 10.24 4.14
CA PRO A 41 -11.13 9.54 4.59
C PRO A 41 -10.78 8.60 5.74
N PRO A 42 -11.74 8.30 6.63
CA PRO A 42 -11.54 7.35 7.70
C PRO A 42 -11.33 5.92 7.17
N ILE A 43 -10.58 5.08 7.89
CA ILE A 43 -10.16 3.73 7.47
C ILE A 43 -11.33 2.85 7.00
N TRP A 44 -12.48 2.91 7.66
CA TRP A 44 -13.67 2.15 7.28
C TRP A 44 -14.14 2.45 5.84
N THR A 45 -13.73 3.56 5.23
CA THR A 45 -14.04 3.83 3.82
C THR A 45 -13.32 2.89 2.86
N ALA A 46 -12.12 2.40 3.21
CA ALA A 46 -11.39 1.40 2.42
C ALA A 46 -11.70 -0.04 2.85
N VAL A 47 -11.94 -0.27 4.14
CA VAL A 47 -12.20 -1.61 4.70
C VAL A 47 -13.65 -2.02 4.48
N ASN A 48 -13.88 -3.09 3.72
CA ASN A 48 -15.20 -3.67 3.47
C ASN A 48 -15.11 -5.16 3.10
N SER A 49 -16.26 -5.83 3.01
CA SER A 49 -16.36 -7.27 2.74
C SER A 49 -16.08 -7.67 1.29
N TYR A 50 -16.03 -6.71 0.36
CA TYR A 50 -15.97 -6.96 -1.10
C TYR A 50 -14.58 -6.75 -1.70
N SER A 51 -13.64 -6.17 -0.95
CA SER A 51 -12.28 -5.88 -1.42
C SER A 51 -11.20 -6.17 -0.37
N ILE A 52 -9.95 -6.14 -0.79
CA ILE A 52 -8.78 -5.92 0.07
C ILE A 52 -8.58 -4.40 0.23
N PRO A 53 -8.44 -3.85 1.45
CA PRO A 53 -8.19 -2.43 1.62
C PRO A 53 -6.80 -2.07 1.09
N GLY A 54 -6.71 -1.03 0.28
CA GLY A 54 -5.44 -0.52 -0.23
C GLY A 54 -5.15 0.90 0.25
N PHE A 55 -3.86 1.19 0.38
CA PHE A 55 -3.36 2.43 0.97
C PHE A 55 -2.16 3.00 0.20
N THR A 56 -2.12 4.33 0.02
CA THR A 56 -0.86 5.03 -0.27
C THR A 56 -0.06 5.10 1.03
N MET A 57 1.10 4.45 1.06
CA MET A 57 1.95 4.41 2.26
C MET A 57 3.32 4.96 1.90
N ASP A 58 3.55 6.22 2.28
CA ASP A 58 4.80 6.91 2.03
C ASP A 58 5.16 7.87 3.19
N ASN A 59 6.01 7.39 4.10
CA ASN A 59 6.50 8.16 5.24
C ASN A 59 7.59 9.19 4.88
N ARG A 60 7.96 9.30 3.60
CA ARG A 60 8.88 10.32 3.07
C ARG A 60 8.15 11.37 2.22
N GLY A 61 6.89 11.12 1.87
CA GLY A 61 6.01 12.04 1.15
C GLY A 61 4.87 12.60 2.01
N ALA A 62 3.81 13.07 1.35
CA ALA A 62 2.62 13.63 2.01
C ALA A 62 1.68 12.55 2.59
N ALA A 63 1.87 11.28 2.23
CA ALA A 63 1.02 10.15 2.63
C ALA A 63 1.59 9.43 3.87
N ILE A 64 1.90 10.19 4.91
CA ILE A 64 2.46 9.66 6.17
C ILE A 64 1.46 8.74 6.88
N TYR A 65 1.99 7.71 7.55
CA TYR A 65 1.23 6.66 8.22
C TYR A 65 1.95 6.15 9.47
N ASN A 66 1.16 5.65 10.42
CA ASN A 66 1.64 4.80 11.51
C ASN A 66 1.14 3.38 11.26
N LEU A 67 2.05 2.46 10.95
CA LEU A 67 1.69 1.09 10.58
C LEU A 67 0.99 0.32 11.71
N THR A 68 1.42 0.50 12.96
CA THR A 68 0.80 -0.15 14.11
C THR A 68 -0.65 0.30 14.27
N GLU A 69 -0.87 1.62 14.22
CA GLU A 69 -2.20 2.19 14.35
C GLU A 69 -3.08 1.86 13.13
N LEU A 70 -2.53 1.87 11.91
CA LEU A 70 -3.24 1.44 10.70
C LEU A 70 -3.75 0.00 10.84
N LYS A 71 -2.89 -0.94 11.28
CA LYS A 71 -3.29 -2.34 11.49
C LYS A 71 -4.36 -2.45 12.58
N TYR A 72 -4.24 -1.67 13.65
CA TYR A 72 -5.27 -1.60 14.69
C TYR A 72 -6.61 -1.11 14.12
N GLN A 73 -6.61 -0.02 13.36
CA GLN A 73 -7.82 0.54 12.74
C GLN A 73 -8.47 -0.41 11.72
N ILE A 74 -7.67 -1.13 10.92
CA ILE A 74 -8.17 -2.20 10.03
C ILE A 74 -8.86 -3.29 10.85
N THR A 75 -8.22 -3.76 11.92
CA THR A 75 -8.75 -4.82 12.79
C THR A 75 -10.05 -4.42 13.47
N ILE A 76 -10.17 -3.16 13.90
CA ILE A 76 -11.41 -2.62 14.49
C ILE A 76 -12.52 -2.54 13.44
N ALA A 77 -12.19 -2.20 12.20
CA ALA A 77 -13.17 -2.09 11.10
C ALA A 77 -13.63 -3.46 10.57
N ASP A 78 -12.71 -4.43 10.43
CA ASP A 78 -12.99 -5.80 10.02
C ASP A 78 -11.97 -6.76 10.68
N PRO A 79 -12.35 -7.47 11.77
CA PRO A 79 -11.46 -8.39 12.47
C PRO A 79 -11.00 -9.59 11.61
N SER A 80 -11.69 -9.88 10.50
CA SER A 80 -11.32 -10.95 9.57
C SER A 80 -10.32 -10.50 8.50
N GLN A 81 -10.05 -9.19 8.40
CA GLN A 81 -9.12 -8.64 7.42
C GLN A 81 -7.67 -8.76 7.92
N SER A 82 -6.95 -9.73 7.37
CA SER A 82 -5.52 -9.94 7.66
C SER A 82 -4.58 -9.29 6.64
N ASN A 83 -5.11 -8.81 5.53
CA ASN A 83 -4.31 -8.34 4.40
C ASN A 83 -4.65 -6.88 4.05
N PHE A 84 -3.68 -6.19 3.47
CA PHE A 84 -3.92 -4.91 2.80
C PHE A 84 -3.05 -4.82 1.55
N ALA A 85 -3.31 -3.84 0.69
CA ALA A 85 -2.41 -3.50 -0.41
C ALA A 85 -1.68 -2.19 -0.12
N VAL A 86 -0.39 -2.14 -0.41
CA VAL A 86 0.36 -0.89 -0.53
C VAL A 86 0.14 -0.37 -1.94
N SER A 87 -1.03 0.16 -2.21
CA SER A 87 -1.46 0.47 -3.57
C SER A 87 -0.61 1.55 -4.24
N GLU A 88 0.20 2.32 -3.51
CA GLU A 88 1.03 3.38 -4.06
C GLU A 88 2.23 3.73 -3.16
N SER A 89 3.42 3.82 -3.76
CA SER A 89 4.64 4.44 -3.21
C SER A 89 5.41 5.14 -4.34
N TYR A 90 6.10 6.25 -4.04
CA TYR A 90 6.85 6.98 -5.07
C TYR A 90 8.33 6.59 -5.10
N LEU A 91 8.86 6.30 -6.29
CA LEU A 91 10.25 5.87 -6.44
C LEU A 91 11.26 6.94 -6.02
N PHE A 92 10.94 8.22 -6.23
CA PHE A 92 11.84 9.33 -5.86
C PHE A 92 12.12 9.39 -4.34
N ASN A 93 11.19 8.88 -3.51
CA ASN A 93 11.35 8.84 -2.06
C ASN A 93 12.27 7.69 -1.59
N TYR A 94 12.49 6.69 -2.45
CA TYR A 94 13.22 5.46 -2.12
C TYR A 94 14.23 5.11 -3.23
N GLY A 95 15.04 6.09 -3.65
CA GLY A 95 15.93 5.95 -4.82
C GLY A 95 17.15 5.05 -4.59
N ASP A 96 17.60 4.90 -3.35
CA ASP A 96 18.74 4.08 -2.98
C ASP A 96 18.34 2.64 -2.60
N GLU A 97 19.34 1.74 -2.56
CA GLU A 97 19.13 0.31 -2.36
C GLU A 97 18.62 -0.02 -0.94
N GLU A 98 19.13 0.66 0.08
CA GLU A 98 18.76 0.42 1.48
C GLU A 98 17.31 0.84 1.73
N SER A 99 16.96 2.07 1.34
CA SER A 99 15.62 2.60 1.56
C SER A 99 14.53 1.85 0.80
N MET A 100 14.80 1.43 -0.44
CA MET A 100 13.85 0.59 -1.18
C MET A 100 13.68 -0.79 -0.54
N ARG A 101 14.78 -1.41 -0.06
CA ARG A 101 14.71 -2.71 0.62
C ARG A 101 13.88 -2.64 1.89
N ASP A 102 14.11 -1.63 2.72
CA ASP A 102 13.35 -1.45 3.96
C ASP A 102 11.87 -1.19 3.68
N ASN A 103 11.57 -0.39 2.64
CA ASN A 103 10.20 -0.11 2.23
C ASN A 103 9.47 -1.34 1.66
N LEU A 104 10.17 -2.24 0.96
CA LEU A 104 9.64 -3.53 0.52
C LEU A 104 9.39 -4.46 1.73
N ASN A 105 10.38 -4.58 2.62
CA ASN A 105 10.28 -5.43 3.80
C ASN A 105 9.14 -4.97 4.73
N GLU A 106 9.01 -3.67 4.98
CA GLU A 106 7.94 -3.13 5.81
C GLU A 106 6.56 -3.46 5.22
N ALA A 107 6.37 -3.30 3.91
CA ALA A 107 5.11 -3.61 3.24
C ALA A 107 4.76 -5.10 3.33
N PHE A 108 5.64 -5.97 2.82
CA PHE A 108 5.31 -7.38 2.61
C PHE A 108 5.40 -8.23 3.88
N ASN A 109 6.27 -7.89 4.84
CA ASN A 109 6.31 -8.59 6.13
C ASN A 109 5.11 -8.24 7.03
N ASN A 110 4.27 -7.27 6.64
CA ASN A 110 3.13 -6.81 7.43
C ASN A 110 1.77 -7.07 6.78
N GLY A 111 1.69 -7.91 5.74
CA GLY A 111 0.43 -8.28 5.11
C GLY A 111 0.10 -7.50 3.84
N GLY A 112 1.04 -6.72 3.30
CA GLY A 112 0.95 -6.12 1.98
C GLY A 112 0.88 -7.18 0.88
N LEU A 113 -0.18 -7.20 0.07
CA LEU A 113 -0.33 -8.15 -1.05
C LEU A 113 0.23 -7.62 -2.37
N ILE A 114 0.11 -6.33 -2.60
CA ILE A 114 0.55 -5.65 -3.81
C ILE A 114 1.26 -4.37 -3.40
N LYS A 115 2.31 -4.03 -4.14
CA LYS A 115 2.98 -2.73 -4.08
C LYS A 115 3.09 -2.11 -5.46
N ALA A 116 2.38 -1.00 -5.71
CA ALA A 116 2.56 -0.24 -6.95
C ALA A 116 3.57 0.89 -6.72
N ILE A 117 4.64 0.93 -7.52
CA ILE A 117 5.70 1.94 -7.41
C ILE A 117 5.56 2.92 -8.57
N TYR A 118 5.27 4.19 -8.26
CA TYR A 118 5.09 5.25 -9.24
C TYR A 118 6.43 5.94 -9.55
N GLY A 119 6.75 6.02 -10.85
CA GLY A 119 7.99 6.60 -11.36
C GLY A 119 7.93 8.10 -11.65
N ALA A 120 7.05 8.86 -10.98
CA ALA A 120 6.98 10.31 -11.18
C ALA A 120 8.29 10.96 -10.68
N LEU A 121 9.15 11.36 -11.61
CA LEU A 121 10.52 11.79 -11.34
C LEU A 121 10.83 13.06 -12.13
N PRO A 122 11.35 14.12 -11.49
CA PRO A 122 12.41 14.91 -12.08
C PRO A 122 13.72 14.15 -11.83
N PHE A 123 14.19 13.36 -12.81
CA PHE A 123 15.56 12.86 -12.74
C PHE A 123 16.54 14.02 -12.97
N SER A 124 17.69 13.96 -12.30
CA SER A 124 18.88 14.69 -12.73
C SER A 124 19.21 14.26 -14.17
N SER A 125 19.53 15.19 -15.05
CA SER A 125 20.02 14.87 -16.39
C SER A 125 21.32 14.08 -16.38
N GLU A 126 22.03 14.05 -15.25
CA GLU A 126 23.34 13.40 -15.08
C GLU A 126 23.26 11.97 -14.50
N ASP A 127 22.15 11.61 -13.85
CA ASP A 127 21.94 10.24 -13.35
C ASP A 127 20.45 9.85 -13.46
N PRO A 128 20.02 9.36 -14.64
CA PRO A 128 18.62 9.15 -14.96
C PRO A 128 18.05 7.83 -14.42
N GLN A 129 18.81 7.02 -13.65
CA GLN A 129 18.38 5.68 -13.28
C GLN A 129 18.42 5.41 -11.76
N PRO A 130 17.33 4.89 -11.16
CA PRO A 130 17.28 4.51 -9.76
C PRO A 130 17.93 3.12 -9.55
N ALA A 131 19.20 2.97 -9.95
CA ALA A 131 19.88 1.68 -10.02
C ALA A 131 19.93 0.94 -8.67
N GLY A 132 20.08 1.68 -7.57
CA GLY A 132 20.00 1.13 -6.21
C GLY A 132 18.63 0.52 -5.91
N ALA A 133 17.54 1.25 -6.17
CA ALA A 133 16.18 0.75 -5.97
C ALA A 133 15.87 -0.48 -6.84
N ILE A 134 16.28 -0.48 -8.12
CA ILE A 134 16.08 -1.64 -9.01
C ILE A 134 16.82 -2.87 -8.50
N LYS A 135 18.07 -2.71 -8.04
CA LYS A 135 18.84 -3.80 -7.44
C LYS A 135 18.16 -4.36 -6.19
N ALA A 136 17.63 -3.50 -5.32
CA ALA A 136 16.88 -3.92 -4.14
C ALA A 136 15.63 -4.74 -4.49
N ILE A 137 14.84 -4.28 -5.47
CA ILE A 137 13.65 -5.00 -5.96
C ILE A 137 14.03 -6.38 -6.49
N GLN A 138 15.06 -6.47 -7.34
CA GLN A 138 15.51 -7.74 -7.91
C GLN A 138 15.99 -8.72 -6.84
N GLN A 139 16.78 -8.24 -5.86
CA GLN A 139 17.23 -9.05 -4.74
C GLN A 139 16.06 -9.55 -3.88
N TRP A 140 15.09 -8.68 -3.60
CA TRP A 140 13.90 -9.03 -2.82
C TRP A 140 13.08 -10.12 -3.51
N LEU A 141 12.86 -10.01 -4.83
CA LEU A 141 12.19 -11.04 -5.62
C LEU A 141 12.94 -12.38 -5.58
N ASN A 142 14.25 -12.36 -5.83
CA ASN A 142 15.05 -13.59 -5.85
C ASN A 142 15.11 -14.30 -4.48
N THR A 143 15.12 -13.53 -3.39
CA THR A 143 15.17 -14.10 -2.02
C THR A 143 13.84 -14.71 -1.62
N ASN A 144 12.72 -14.06 -1.95
CA ASN A 144 11.39 -14.49 -1.52
C ASN A 144 10.71 -15.50 -2.46
N HIS A 145 11.10 -15.58 -3.74
CA HIS A 145 10.61 -16.63 -4.64
C HIS A 145 11.14 -18.03 -4.29
N THR A 146 12.24 -18.13 -3.55
CA THR A 146 12.81 -19.42 -3.10
C THR A 146 11.95 -20.07 -1.99
N LEU A 147 11.07 -19.31 -1.32
CA LEU A 147 10.19 -19.79 -0.25
C LEU A 147 8.82 -20.29 -0.75
N ILE A 148 8.44 -19.99 -2.00
CA ILE A 148 7.11 -20.34 -2.55
C ILE A 148 7.13 -21.70 -3.31
N LEU A 149 8.31 -22.28 -3.53
CA LEU A 149 8.50 -23.56 -4.24
C LEU A 149 8.92 -24.73 -3.33
N LYS A 150 8.64 -24.67 -2.02
CA LYS A 150 8.81 -25.81 -1.10
C LYS A 150 7.50 -26.18 -0.43
#